data_AF-A0A816ZI06-F1
#
_entry.id   AF-A0A816ZI06-F1
#
_cell.length_a   1.000
_cell.length_b   1.000
_cell.length_c   1.000
_cell.angle_alpha   90.00
_cell.angle_beta   90.00
_cell.angle_gamma   90.00
#
_symmetry.space_group_name_H-M   'P 1'
#
loop_
_entity.id
_entity.type
_entity.pdbx_description
1 polymer ?
#
loop_
_entity_poly.entity_id
_entity_poly.type
_entity_poly.pdbx_seq_one_letter_code
_entity_poly.pdbx_strand_id
1 'polypeptide(L)' 'MNAATDNVKIQAMLRQLEQPICLFGEGSVERRKRLQNLISSLSDDEIAKILRKNEQDDEKVEDTKEGVA' A
#
# COMPACT_ATOMS: atom_id res chain seq x y z
N MET A 1 -2.25 -17.68 3.50
CA MET A 1 -2.86 -16.47 2.90
C MET A 1 -2.49 -15.29 3.79
N ASN A 2 -1.43 -14.55 3.44
CA ASN A 2 -0.84 -13.50 4.30
C ASN A 2 -1.56 -12.15 4.11
N ALA A 3 -2.79 -12.04 4.61
CA ALA A 3 -3.56 -10.80 4.57
C ALA A 3 -2.87 -9.59 5.25
N ALA A 4 -1.91 -9.86 6.15
CA ALA A 4 -1.10 -8.83 6.80
C ALA A 4 -0.02 -8.22 5.88
N THR A 5 0.67 -9.06 5.09
CA THR A 5 1.68 -8.59 4.13
C THR A 5 1.04 -7.79 3.00
N ASP A 6 -0.16 -8.19 2.57
CA ASP A 6 -0.94 -7.42 1.59
C ASP A 6 -1.29 -6.01 2.12
N ASN A 7 -1.64 -5.89 3.40
CA ASN A 7 -2.07 -4.61 3.95
C ASN A 7 -0.93 -3.57 3.98
N VAL A 8 0.27 -3.97 4.38
CA VAL A 8 1.45 -3.07 4.40
C VAL A 8 1.76 -2.58 2.98
N LYS A 9 1.74 -3.49 2.00
CA LYS A 9 1.97 -3.14 0.59
C LYS A 9 0.91 -2.18 0.05
N ILE A 10 -0.37 -2.45 0.35
CA ILE A 10 -1.48 -1.57 -0.03
C ILE A 10 -1.29 -0.17 0.57
N GLN A 11 -0.92 -0.08 1.84
CA GLN A 11 -0.68 1.19 2.52
C GLN A 11 0.50 1.96 1.90
N ALA A 12 1.60 1.27 1.58
CA ALA A 12 2.75 1.86 0.91
C ALA A 12 2.39 2.38 -0.49
N MET A 13 1.67 1.59 -1.30
CA MET A 13 1.21 2.02 -2.63
C MET A 13 0.28 3.23 -2.56
N LEU A 14 -0.65 3.26 -1.59
CA LEU A 14 -1.52 4.42 -1.38
C LEU A 14 -0.73 5.68 -1.02
N ARG A 15 0.34 5.55 -0.21
CA ARG A 15 1.23 6.67 0.10
C ARG A 15 2.00 7.15 -1.13
N GLN A 16 2.46 6.25 -1.99
CA GLN A 16 3.13 6.61 -3.24
C GLN A 16 2.21 7.34 -4.22
N LEU A 17 0.92 7.03 -4.18
CA LEU A 17 -0.15 7.68 -4.95
C LEU A 17 -0.66 8.98 -4.30
N GLU A 18 -0.04 9.42 -3.20
CA GLU A 18 -0.47 10.57 -2.41
C GLU A 18 -1.94 10.48 -1.96
N GLN A 19 -2.43 9.25 -1.76
CA GLN A 19 -3.78 8.97 -1.31
C GLN A 19 -3.82 8.72 0.20
N PRO A 20 -4.97 8.98 0.85
CA PRO A 20 -5.17 8.57 2.24
C PRO A 20 -4.92 7.07 2.43
N ILE A 21 -4.14 6.71 3.45
CA ILE A 21 -3.75 5.31 3.74
C ILE A 21 -4.96 4.48 4.21
N CYS A 22 -5.87 5.11 4.96
CA CYS A 22 -7.14 4.53 5.39
C CYS A 22 -8.19 5.62 5.49
N LEU A 23 -9.42 5.33 5.05
CA LEU A 23 -10.58 6.19 5.30
C LEU A 23 -11.33 5.75 6.57
N PHE A 24 -12.11 6.64 7.17
CA PHE A 24 -12.93 6.29 8.34
C PHE A 24 -14.00 5.26 7.95
N GLY A 25 -14.08 4.15 8.70
CA GLY A 25 -15.00 3.06 8.40
C GLY A 25 -14.57 2.14 7.24
N GLU A 26 -13.43 2.39 6.59
CA GLU A 26 -12.93 1.58 5.48
C GLU A 26 -12.33 0.25 5.97
N GLY A 27 -12.92 -0.86 5.53
CA GLY A 27 -12.38 -2.20 5.78
C GLY A 27 -11.21 -2.58 4.88
N SER A 28 -10.48 -3.65 5.23
CA SER A 28 -9.34 -4.15 4.43
C SER A 28 -9.71 -4.57 3.00
N VAL A 29 -10.96 -4.97 2.76
CA VAL A 29 -11.46 -5.29 1.40
C VAL A 29 -11.69 -4.02 0.60
N GLU A 30 -12.35 -3.03 1.21
CA GLU A 30 -12.64 -1.75 0.56
C GLU A 30 -11.37 -0.98 0.22
N ARG A 31 -10.40 -0.94 1.14
CA ARG A 31 -9.08 -0.34 0.89
C ARG A 31 -8.39 -0.93 -0.32
N ARG A 32 -8.43 -2.27 -0.42
CA ARG A 32 -7.81 -3.01 -1.53
C ARG A 32 -8.53 -2.73 -2.86
N LYS A 33 -9.87 -2.66 -2.83
CA LYS A 33 -10.68 -2.29 -4.00
C LYS A 33 -10.45 -0.84 -4.43
N ARG A 34 -10.28 0.08 -3.48
CA ARG A 34 -9.93 1.49 -3.76
C ARG A 34 -8.58 1.58 -4.45
N LEU A 35 -7.56 0.90 -3.92
CA LEU A 35 -6.25 0.85 -4.57
C LEU A 35 -6.35 0.26 -5.99
N GLN A 36 -7.10 -0.83 -6.17
CA GLN A 36 -7.31 -1.41 -7.49
C GLN A 36 -7.95 -0.41 -8.47
N ASN A 37 -9.00 0.30 -8.05
CA ASN A 37 -9.65 1.32 -8.88
C ASN A 37 -8.71 2.48 -9.25
N LEU A 38 -7.88 2.91 -8.31
CA LEU A 38 -6.85 3.94 -8.56
C LEU A 38 -5.85 3.45 -9.61
N ILE A 39 -5.27 2.26 -9.41
CA ILE A 39 -4.30 1.65 -10.34
C ILE A 39 -4.93 1.47 -11.73
N SER A 40 -6.18 1.00 -11.81
CA SER A 40 -6.88 0.83 -13.09
C SER A 40 -7.13 2.13 -13.86
N SER A 41 -7.02 3.28 -13.20
CA SER A 41 -7.14 4.60 -13.85
C SER A 41 -5.80 5.17 -14.31
N LEU A 42 -4.69 4.52 -13.99
CA LEU A 42 -3.34 4.96 -14.34
C LEU A 42 -2.87 4.29 -15.64
N SER A 43 -1.93 4.95 -16.33
CA SER A 43 -1.24 4.36 -17.48
C SER A 43 -0.24 3.30 -17.03
N ASP A 44 0.07 2.34 -17.91
CA ASP A 44 1.00 1.23 -17.60
C ASP A 44 2.38 1.70 -17.09
N ASP A 45 2.88 2.83 -17.60
CA ASP A 45 4.16 3.42 -17.15
C ASP A 45 4.12 3.88 -15.68
N GLU A 46 3.01 4.49 -15.26
CA GLU A 46 2.80 4.95 -13.89
C GLU A 46 2.64 3.75 -12.94
N ILE A 47 1.91 2.73 -13.36
CA ILE A 47 1.76 1.47 -12.63
C ILE A 47 3.13 0.82 -12.42
N ALA A 48 3.95 0.74 -13.47
CA ALA A 48 5.30 0.18 -13.39
C ALA A 48 6.20 0.95 -12.42
N LYS A 49 6.12 2.28 -12.35
CA LYS A 49 6.87 3.09 -11.38
C LYS A 49 6.47 2.79 -9.94
N ILE A 50 5.17 2.68 -9.68
CA ILE A 50 4.65 2.40 -8.33
C ILE A 50 5.12 1.02 -7.86
N LEU A 51 4.96 -0.01 -8.71
CA LEU A 51 5.38 -1.38 -8.40
C LEU A 51 6.88 -1.48 -8.11
N ARG A 52 7.72 -0.91 -8.98
CA ARG A 52 9.19 -0.93 -8.80
C ARG A 52 9.64 -0.25 -7.51
N LYS A 53 8.97 0.84 -7.13
CA LYS A 53 9.32 1.60 -5.94
C LYS A 53 8.77 0.93 -4.66
N ASN A 54 7.69 0.16 -4.76
CA ASN A 54 7.18 -0.65 -3.66
C ASN A 54 8.14 -1.81 -3.32
N GLU A 55 8.75 -2.44 -4.33
CA GLU A 55 9.75 -3.50 -4.13
C GLU A 55 11.03 -3.01 -3.42
N GLN A 56 11.42 -1.75 -3.59
CA GLN A 56 12.58 -1.17 -2.90
C GLN A 56 12.30 -0.77 -1.44
N ASP A 57 11.05 -0.47 -1.10
CA ASP A 57 10.66 -0.10 0.27
C ASP A 57 10.49 -1.34 1.17
N ASP A 58 10.17 -2.52 0.62
CA ASP A 58 10.03 -3.79 1.37
C ASP A 58 11.34 -4.18 2.11
N GLU A 59 12.50 -3.73 1.62
CA GLU A 59 13.83 -4.00 2.23
C GLU A 59 14.09 -3.16 3.49
N LYS A 60 13.24 -2.17 3.83
CA LYS A 60 13.43 -1.25 4.97
C LYS A 60 12.44 -1.41 6.12
N VAL A 61 11.45 -2.31 6.04
CA VAL A 61 10.36 -2.41 7.03
C VAL A 61 10.57 -3.54 8.07
N GLU A 62 11.81 -3.99 8.31
CA GLU A 62 12.10 -4.91 9.42
C GLU A 62 12.41 -4.21 10.76
N ASP A 63 12.40 -2.87 10.84
CA ASP A 63 12.69 -2.15 12.09
C ASP A 63 11.56 -1.18 12.46
N THR A 64 10.49 -1.68 13.09
CA THR A 64 9.65 -0.93 14.05
C THR A 64 8.63 -1.88 14.70
N LYS A 65 9.14 -2.75 15.57
CA LYS A 65 8.36 -3.29 16.70
C LYS A 65 9.17 -3.11 17.98
N GLU A 66 9.30 -1.89 18.48
CA GLU A 66 9.63 -1.68 19.89
C GLU A 66 8.90 -0.47 20.47
N GLY A 67 8.23 -0.72 21.60
CA GLY A 67 8.20 0.21 22.73
C GLY A 67 7.08 1.24 22.78
N VAL A 68 5.97 0.89 23.43
CA VAL A 68 5.38 1.78 24.44
C VAL A 68 5.01 0.93 25.66
N ALA A 69 5.54 1.37 26.81
CA ALA A 69 5.55 0.75 28.13
C ALA A 69 4.17 0.61 28.79
#